data_AF-T1A9N9-F1
#
_entry.id   AF-T1A9N9-F1
#
_cell.length_a   1.000
_cell.length_b   1.000
_cell.length_c   1.000
_cell.angle_alpha   90.00
_cell.angle_beta   90.00
_cell.angle_gamma   90.00
#
_symmetry.space_group_name_H-M   'P 1'
#
loop_
_entity.id
_entity.type
_entity.pdbx_description
1 polymer ?
#
loop_
_entity_poly.entity_id
_entity_poly.type
_entity_poly.pdbx_seq_one_letter_code
_entity_poly.pdbx_strand_id
1 'polypeptide(L)'
;MATQMNAPPLAGLTGLARRLVADGALSEADARGAVQEAAGARTPLARHLVQNALVDTQRVMHALSAEFGVPVLDLDAIDLAQVPIKLVS
;
A
#
# COMPACT_ATOMS: atom_id res chain seq x y z
N MET A 1 -21.97 -4.01 34.81
CA MET A 1 -20.53 -4.33 34.76
C MET A 1 -20.29 -5.31 33.62
N ALA A 2 -19.65 -4.85 32.56
CA ALA A 2 -18.90 -5.62 31.56
C ALA A 2 -18.46 -4.60 30.50
N THR A 3 -17.34 -3.92 30.74
CA THR A 3 -16.63 -3.21 29.69
C THR A 3 -16.21 -4.24 28.65
N GLN A 4 -16.95 -4.29 27.55
CA GLN A 4 -16.59 -5.07 26.38
C GLN A 4 -15.21 -4.59 25.93
N MET A 5 -14.20 -5.43 26.17
CA MET A 5 -12.84 -5.22 25.70
C MET A 5 -12.86 -5.34 24.18
N ASN A 6 -13.14 -4.22 23.52
CA ASN A 6 -12.95 -4.06 22.10
C ASN A 6 -11.44 -4.17 21.86
N ALA A 7 -10.96 -5.34 21.43
CA ALA A 7 -9.58 -5.49 20.95
C ALA A 7 -9.31 -4.33 19.97
N PRO A 8 -8.20 -3.58 20.07
CA PRO A 8 -7.99 -2.48 19.15
C PRO A 8 -7.86 -3.11 17.76
N PRO A 9 -8.74 -2.77 16.80
CA PRO A 9 -8.64 -3.34 15.47
C PRO A 9 -7.27 -2.94 14.95
N LEU A 10 -6.39 -3.92 14.70
CA LEU A 10 -5.08 -3.72 14.09
C LEU A 10 -4.04 -2.99 14.97
N ALA A 11 -4.09 -3.13 16.30
CA ALA A 11 -3.03 -2.59 17.17
C ALA A 11 -1.62 -2.95 16.68
N GLY A 12 -0.81 -1.93 16.40
CA GLY A 12 0.57 -2.03 15.91
C GLY A 12 0.73 -1.93 14.38
N LEU A 13 -0.35 -2.10 13.60
CA LEU A 13 -0.32 -1.84 12.16
C LEU A 13 -0.73 -0.38 11.89
N THR A 14 0.05 0.31 11.06
CA THR A 14 -0.19 1.72 10.71
C THR A 14 -0.05 1.94 9.21
N GLY A 15 -0.59 3.06 8.72
CA GLY A 15 -0.50 3.48 7.32
C GLY A 15 -0.99 2.40 6.35
N LEU A 16 -0.15 2.13 5.35
CA LEU A 16 -0.42 1.16 4.28
C LEU A 16 -0.78 -0.25 4.80
N ALA A 17 -0.09 -0.77 5.81
CA ALA A 17 -0.35 -2.12 6.32
C ALA A 17 -1.77 -2.23 6.90
N ARG A 18 -2.17 -1.23 7.70
CA ARG A 18 -3.51 -1.17 8.28
C ARG A 18 -4.57 -1.06 7.18
N ARG A 19 -4.31 -0.23 6.17
CA ARG A 19 -5.23 0.00 5.05
C ARG A 19 -5.44 -1.26 4.24
N LEU A 20 -4.38 -1.99 3.90
CA LEU A 20 -4.46 -3.24 3.14
C LEU A 20 -5.25 -4.33 3.88
N VAL A 21 -5.15 -4.38 5.20
CA VAL A 21 -5.99 -5.31 6.00
C VAL A 21 -7.45 -4.86 6.03
N ALA A 22 -7.70 -3.55 6.18
CA ALA A 22 -9.06 -3.00 6.16
C ALA A 22 -9.76 -3.20 4.81
N ASP A 23 -9.01 -3.08 3.70
CA ASP A 23 -9.49 -3.32 2.34
C ASP A 23 -9.56 -4.83 1.99
N GLY A 24 -9.17 -5.73 2.92
CA GLY A 24 -9.19 -7.18 2.74
C GLY A 24 -8.15 -7.71 1.75
N ALA A 25 -7.18 -6.90 1.35
CA ALA A 25 -6.12 -7.26 0.42
C ALA A 25 -5.01 -8.10 1.07
N LEU A 26 -4.89 -8.05 2.40
CA LEU A 26 -3.89 -8.80 3.16
C LEU A 26 -4.49 -9.24 4.50
N SER A 27 -4.12 -10.42 5.01
CA SER A 27 -4.53 -10.82 6.37
C SER A 27 -3.75 -10.03 7.43
N GLU A 28 -4.28 -9.93 8.64
CA GLU A 28 -3.57 -9.25 9.73
C GLU A 28 -2.24 -9.96 10.09
N ALA A 29 -2.18 -11.28 9.96
CA ALA A 29 -0.97 -12.07 10.18
C ALA A 29 0.09 -11.77 9.11
N ASP A 30 -0.31 -11.78 7.83
CA ASP A 30 0.60 -11.52 6.70
C ASP A 30 1.06 -10.06 6.69
N ALA A 31 0.18 -9.13 7.08
CA ALA A 31 0.55 -7.72 7.22
C ALA A 31 1.61 -7.51 8.29
N ARG A 32 1.50 -8.19 9.44
CA ARG A 32 2.53 -8.13 10.48
C ARG A 32 3.84 -8.75 10.01
N GLY A 33 3.79 -9.90 9.34
CA GLY A 33 4.96 -10.55 8.75
C GLY A 33 5.68 -9.62 7.76
N ALA A 34 4.94 -9.07 6.80
CA ALA A 34 5.47 -8.17 5.79
C ALA A 34 6.11 -6.91 6.40
N VAL A 35 5.54 -6.35 7.47
CA VAL A 35 6.13 -5.19 8.17
C VAL A 35 7.46 -5.56 8.84
N GLN A 36 7.55 -6.72 9.49
CA GLN A 36 8.78 -7.20 10.14
C GLN A 36 9.87 -7.51 9.10
N GLU A 37 9.51 -8.20 8.03
CA GLU A 37 10.42 -8.54 6.94
C GLU A 37 10.93 -7.27 6.23
N ALA A 38 10.04 -6.34 5.88
CA ALA A 38 10.42 -5.07 5.26
C ALA A 38 11.36 -4.26 6.16
N ALA A 39 11.12 -4.24 7.47
CA ALA A 39 11.99 -3.60 8.44
C ALA A 39 13.37 -4.28 8.51
N GLY A 40 13.41 -5.61 8.55
CA GLY A 40 14.65 -6.40 8.53
C GLY A 40 15.47 -6.20 7.25
N ALA A 41 14.79 -6.14 6.10
CA ALA A 41 15.39 -5.87 4.78
C ALA A 41 15.75 -4.39 4.55
N ARG A 42 15.36 -3.49 5.46
CA ARG A 42 15.49 -2.02 5.32
C ARG A 42 14.89 -1.49 4.00
N THR A 43 13.80 -2.08 3.56
CA THR A 43 13.07 -1.67 2.36
C THR A 43 11.72 -1.07 2.75
N PRO A 44 11.22 -0.05 2.05
CA PRO A 44 9.87 0.45 2.26
C PRO A 44 8.82 -0.67 2.09
N LEU A 45 7.81 -0.70 2.96
CA LEU A 45 6.77 -1.74 2.95
C LEU A 45 6.11 -1.89 1.58
N ALA A 46 5.76 -0.79 0.91
CA ALA A 46 5.15 -0.84 -0.42
C ALA A 46 6.02 -1.57 -1.45
N ARG A 47 7.33 -1.32 -1.42
CA ARG A 47 8.30 -2.02 -2.29
C ARG A 47 8.38 -3.49 -1.92
N HIS A 48 8.45 -3.83 -0.63
CA HIS A 48 8.49 -5.21 -0.16
C HIS A 48 7.27 -6.01 -0.62
N LEU A 49 6.07 -5.45 -0.50
CA LEU A 49 4.82 -6.11 -0.90
C LEU A 49 4.78 -6.42 -2.40
N VAL A 50 5.22 -5.47 -3.23
CA VAL A 50 5.26 -5.64 -4.70
C VAL A 50 6.34 -6.64 -5.11
N GLN A 51 7.54 -6.54 -4.55
CA GLN A 51 8.67 -7.41 -4.91
C GLN A 51 8.43 -8.87 -4.54
N ASN A 52 7.76 -9.13 -3.42
CA ASN A 52 7.44 -10.47 -2.96
C ASN A 52 6.07 -10.97 -3.45
N ALA A 53 5.40 -10.20 -4.33
CA ALA A 53 4.08 -10.52 -4.89
C ALA A 53 3.03 -10.88 -3.81
N LEU A 54 3.12 -10.27 -2.63
CA LEU A 54 2.22 -10.53 -1.50
C LEU A 54 0.84 -9.90 -1.73
N VAL A 55 0.81 -8.80 -2.48
CA VAL A 55 -0.40 -8.08 -2.88
C VAL A 55 -0.22 -7.61 -4.31
N ASP A 56 -1.31 -7.64 -5.08
CA ASP A 56 -1.35 -7.06 -6.42
C ASP A 56 -0.92 -5.58 -6.42
N THR A 57 -0.07 -5.21 -7.38
CA THR A 57 0.51 -3.86 -7.45
C THR A 57 -0.55 -2.76 -7.53
N GLN A 58 -1.64 -2.98 -8.29
CA GLN A 58 -2.70 -1.98 -8.39
C GLN A 58 -3.38 -1.77 -7.04
N ARG A 59 -3.63 -2.85 -6.28
CA ARG A 59 -4.20 -2.74 -4.93
C ARG A 59 -3.29 -1.99 -3.97
N VAL A 60 -1.97 -2.22 -4.03
CA VAL A 60 -1.00 -1.46 -3.22
C VAL A 60 -1.04 0.03 -3.59
N MET A 61 -1.07 0.36 -4.88
CA MET A 61 -1.13 1.75 -5.34
C MET A 61 -2.46 2.43 -4.93
N HIS A 62 -3.60 1.75 -5.07
CA HIS A 62 -4.89 2.27 -4.61
C HIS A 62 -4.91 2.51 -3.09
N ALA A 63 -4.37 1.58 -2.29
CA ALA A 63 -4.29 1.75 -0.84
C ALA A 63 -3.37 2.92 -0.45
N LEU A 64 -2.23 3.09 -1.14
CA LEU A 64 -1.34 4.25 -0.97
C LEU A 64 -2.06 5.57 -1.31
N SER A 65 -2.77 5.59 -2.44
CA SER A 65 -3.52 6.76 -2.87
C SER A 65 -4.57 7.16 -1.85
N ALA A 66 -5.33 6.19 -1.35
CA ALA A 66 -6.36 6.40 -0.34
C ALA A 66 -5.79 6.85 1.01
N GLU A 67 -4.64 6.33 1.44
CA GLU A 67 -4.04 6.66 2.74
C GLU A 67 -3.31 8.02 2.73
N PHE A 68 -2.60 8.34 1.64
CA PHE A 68 -1.75 9.53 1.57
C PHE A 68 -2.33 10.67 0.71
N GLY A 69 -3.46 10.44 0.05
CA GLY A 69 -4.13 11.45 -0.80
C GLY A 69 -3.36 11.78 -2.08
N VAL A 70 -2.44 10.91 -2.51
CA VAL A 70 -1.62 11.13 -3.71
C VAL A 70 -2.24 10.34 -4.87
N PRO A 71 -2.56 10.97 -6.01
CA PRO A 71 -3.13 10.25 -7.15
C PRO A 71 -2.13 9.27 -7.77
N VAL A 72 -2.65 8.17 -8.28
CA VAL A 72 -1.89 7.18 -9.05
C VAL A 72 -2.10 7.47 -10.53
N LEU A 73 -1.00 7.51 -11.29
CA LEU A 73 -1.01 7.68 -12.73
C LEU A 73 -0.57 6.37 -13.39
N ASP A 74 -1.44 5.82 -14.22
CA ASP A 74 -1.08 4.72 -15.10
C ASP A 74 -0.28 5.26 -16.29
N LEU A 75 0.98 4.86 -16.41
CA LEU A 75 1.86 5.30 -17.48
C LEU A 75 1.52 4.59 -18.80
N ASP A 76 0.94 3.39 -18.76
CA ASP A 76 0.55 2.65 -19.95
C ASP A 76 -0.70 3.28 -20.61
N ALA A 77 -1.43 4.11 -19.87
CA ALA A 77 -2.54 4.91 -20.39
C ALA A 77 -2.08 6.16 -21.19
N ILE A 78 -0.77 6.47 -21.21
CA ILE A 78 -0.23 7.65 -21.87
C ILE A 78 0.46 7.26 -23.19
N ASP A 79 -0.07 7.76 -24.31
CA ASP A 79 0.63 7.70 -25.60
C ASP A 79 1.72 8.77 -25.69
N LEU A 80 2.97 8.35 -25.45
CA LEU A 80 4.14 9.23 -25.49
C LEU A 80 4.38 9.86 -26.87
N ALA A 81 3.87 9.29 -27.97
CA ALA A 81 4.00 9.89 -29.30
C ALA A 81 3.18 11.17 -29.46
N GLN A 82 2.10 11.32 -28.67
CA GLN A 82 1.22 12.49 -28.67
C GLN A 82 1.60 13.53 -27.62
N VAL A 83 2.58 13.23 -26.75
CA VAL A 83 3.03 14.17 -25.71
C VAL A 83 3.87 15.28 -26.34
N PRO A 84 3.49 16.57 -26.20
CA PRO A 84 4.15 17.68 -26.88
C PRO A 84 5.43 18.14 -26.14
N ILE A 85 6.43 17.25 -26.04
CA ILE A 85 7.67 17.47 -25.27
C ILE A 85 8.42 18.74 -25.74
N LYS A 86 8.32 19.09 -27.03
CA LYS A 86 9.02 20.24 -27.63
C LYS A 86 8.33 21.60 -27.42
N LEU A 87 7.14 21.64 -26.82
CA LEU A 87 6.35 22.88 -26.63
C LEU A 87 6.48 23.47 -25.22
N VAL A 88 7.26 22.85 -24.33
CA VAL A 88 7.48 23.32 -22.95
C VAL A 88 8.94 23.76 -22.83
N SER A 89 9.16 25.04 -22.49
CA SER A 89 10.48 25.69 -22.32
C SER A 89 10.81 25.88 -20.84
#